data_AF-A0A453MAT5-F1
#
_entry.id   AF-A0A453MAT5-F1
#
_cell.length_a   1.000
_cell.length_b   1.000
_cell.length_c   1.000
_cell.angle_alpha   90.00
_cell.angle_beta   90.00
_cell.angle_gamma   90.00
#
_symmetry.space_group_name_H-M   'P 1'
#
loop_
_entity.id
_entity.type
_entity.pdbx_description
1 polymer ?
#
loop_
_entity_poly.entity_id
_entity_poly.type
_entity_poly.pdbx_seq_one_letter_code
_entity_poly.pdbx_strand_id
1 'polypeptide(L)'
;MSVAVIEHAETMEKGKPKPGGLSDPRLGTIDRRTKCETCMAGMAECPGHFGHLELAKPMFHIGFIKTVLSIMRCVCFNCSKILADEDDEVSFPFK
;
A
#
# COMPACT_ATOMS: atom_id res chain seq x y z
N MET A 1 4.36 2.45 8.42
CA MET A 1 2.96 2.81 8.74
C MET A 1 2.65 4.11 8.03
N SER A 2 1.41 4.32 7.54
CA SER A 2 1.09 5.52 6.77
C SER A 2 0.80 6.72 7.67
N VAL A 3 1.21 7.92 7.24
CA VAL A 3 1.06 9.18 8.00
C VAL A 3 0.04 10.15 7.39
N ALA A 4 -0.41 9.89 6.17
CA ALA A 4 -1.39 10.71 5.46
C ALA A 4 -2.17 9.88 4.43
N VAL A 5 -3.45 10.21 4.27
CA VAL A 5 -4.29 9.77 3.15
C VAL A 5 -4.17 10.81 2.04
N ILE A 6 -4.02 10.36 0.79
CA ILE A 6 -4.03 11.24 -0.38
C ILE A 6 -5.46 11.32 -0.93
N GLU A 7 -6.05 12.50 -0.87
CA GLU A 7 -7.44 12.77 -1.29
C GLU A 7 -7.49 13.71 -2.50
N HIS A 8 -6.40 14.44 -2.76
CA HIS A 8 -6.35 15.50 -3.75
C HIS A 8 -5.24 15.28 -4.76
N ALA A 9 -5.55 15.52 -6.04
CA ALA A 9 -4.56 15.43 -7.12
C ALA A 9 -3.64 16.67 -7.16
N GLU A 10 -4.11 17.81 -6.67
CA GLU A 10 -3.30 19.03 -6.65
C GLU A 10 -2.19 18.94 -5.61
N THR A 11 -0.97 19.32 -6.01
CA THR A 11 0.20 19.32 -5.14
C THR A 11 0.34 20.61 -4.33
N MET A 12 -0.13 21.73 -4.88
CA MET A 12 0.02 23.06 -4.30
C MET A 12 -1.32 23.82 -4.36
N GLU A 13 -1.62 24.56 -3.30
CA GLU A 13 -2.74 25.49 -3.22
C GLU A 13 -2.22 26.87 -2.75
N LYS A 14 -2.44 27.91 -3.56
CA LYS A 14 -2.00 29.29 -3.26
C LYS A 14 -0.50 29.40 -2.90
N GLY A 15 0.34 28.61 -3.56
CA GLY A 15 1.79 28.61 -3.37
C GLY A 15 2.27 27.86 -2.12
N LYS A 16 1.39 27.15 -1.43
CA LYS A 16 1.74 26.25 -0.32
C LYS A 16 1.41 24.80 -0.69
N PRO A 17 2.11 23.81 -0.13
CA PRO A 17 1.74 22.42 -0.34
C PRO A 17 0.32 22.15 0.14
N LYS A 18 -0.46 21.43 -0.67
CA LYS A 18 -1.85 21.11 -0.35
C LYS A 18 -1.89 19.94 0.65
N PRO A 19 -2.49 20.11 1.85
CA PRO A 19 -2.75 18.98 2.74
C PRO A 19 -3.63 17.93 2.05
N GLY A 20 -3.32 16.65 2.24
CA GLY A 20 -3.98 15.54 1.53
C GLY A 20 -3.63 15.45 0.05
N GLY A 21 -2.68 16.26 -0.44
CA GLY A 21 -2.11 16.18 -1.79
C GLY A 21 -0.77 15.45 -1.83
N LEU A 22 -0.19 15.29 -3.02
CA LEU A 22 1.07 14.55 -3.20
C LEU A 22 2.29 15.21 -2.51
N SER A 23 2.21 16.51 -2.23
CA SER A 23 3.26 17.28 -1.55
C SER A 23 2.94 17.57 -0.09
N ASP A 24 2.00 16.82 0.52
CA ASP A 24 1.65 16.99 1.93
C ASP A 24 2.92 16.98 2.83
N PRO A 25 3.17 18.02 3.64
CA PRO A 25 4.39 18.15 4.44
C PRO A 25 4.63 17.01 5.45
N ARG A 26 3.61 16.22 5.76
CA ARG A 26 3.73 15.02 6.60
C ARG A 26 4.51 13.90 5.89
N LEU A 27 4.53 13.87 4.56
CA LEU A 27 5.22 12.84 3.77
C LEU A 27 6.74 13.08 3.71
N GLY A 28 7.19 14.29 4.05
CA GLY A 28 8.58 14.70 4.00
C GLY A 28 8.73 16.10 3.43
N THR A 29 9.99 16.52 3.26
CA THR A 29 10.32 17.81 2.67
C THR A 29 11.51 17.67 1.74
N ILE A 30 11.41 18.27 0.56
CA ILE A 30 12.55 18.47 -0.36
C ILE A 30 13.07 19.91 -0.33
N ASP A 31 12.40 20.78 0.42
CA ASP A 31 12.79 22.17 0.58
C ASP A 31 13.70 22.30 1.82
N ARG A 32 14.82 23.00 1.65
CA ARG A 32 15.78 23.27 2.72
C ARG A 32 15.23 24.18 3.82
N ARG A 33 14.22 24.99 3.49
CA ARG A 33 13.62 25.95 4.44
C ARG A 33 12.47 25.36 5.25
N THR A 34 11.86 24.30 4.74
CA THR A 34 10.66 23.69 5.32
C THR A 34 11.04 22.40 6.03
N LYS A 35 10.54 22.20 7.25
CA LYS A 35 10.72 20.97 8.02
C LYS A 35 9.55 20.02 7.76
N CYS A 36 9.81 18.71 7.82
CA CYS A 36 8.74 17.72 7.75
C CYS A 36 7.82 17.82 8.97
N GLU A 37 6.51 17.77 8.76
CA GLU A 37 5.53 17.86 9.86
C GLU A 37 5.39 16.56 10.68
N THR A 38 5.96 15.45 10.20
CA THR A 38 5.94 14.17 10.93
C THR A 38 7.15 14.02 11.85
N CYS A 39 8.37 14.17 11.32
CA CYS A 39 9.60 13.94 12.09
C CYS A 39 10.33 15.22 12.51
N MET A 40 9.88 16.40 12.08
CA MET A 40 10.50 17.70 12.36
C MET A 40 11.95 17.86 11.85
N ALA A 41 12.43 16.89 11.07
CA ALA A 41 13.74 16.92 10.44
C ALA A 41 13.73 17.78 9.16
N GLY A 42 14.90 18.31 8.80
CA GLY A 42 15.11 19.00 7.52
C GLY A 42 15.33 18.01 6.37
N MET A 43 15.46 18.54 5.15
CA MET A 43 15.63 17.76 3.91
C MET A 43 16.73 16.67 4.00
N ALA A 44 17.86 16.95 4.65
CA ALA A 44 19.00 16.02 4.69
C ALA A 44 18.81 14.85 5.66
N GLU A 45 17.97 15.02 6.67
CA GLU A 45 17.79 14.07 7.78
C GLU A 45 16.46 13.33 7.72
N CYS A 46 15.47 13.88 6.99
CA CYS A 46 14.16 13.28 6.83
C CYS A 46 14.26 12.03 5.93
N PRO A 47 13.93 10.82 6.43
CA PRO A 47 13.99 9.58 5.64
C PRO A 47 12.84 9.46 4.62
N GLY A 48 11.82 10.33 4.73
CA GLY A 48 10.56 10.23 4.00
C GLY A 48 9.54 9.37 4.76
N HIS A 49 8.27 9.67 4.54
CA HIS A 49 7.17 9.00 5.22
C HIS A 49 6.11 8.54 4.21
N PHE A 50 5.64 7.32 4.37
CA PHE A 50 4.66 6.74 3.46
C PHE A 50 3.28 7.37 3.65
N GLY A 51 2.70 7.82 2.54
CA GLY A 51 1.26 8.05 2.42
C GLY A 51 0.56 6.78 1.94
N HIS A 52 -0.76 6.82 1.89
CA HIS A 52 -1.53 5.83 1.16
C HIS A 52 -2.67 6.49 0.41
N LEU A 53 -3.12 5.82 -0.65
CA LEU A 53 -4.27 6.20 -1.44
C LEU A 53 -5.33 5.12 -1.25
N GLU A 54 -6.51 5.51 -0.79
CA GLU A 54 -7.65 4.62 -0.77
C GLU A 54 -8.23 4.51 -2.17
N LEU A 55 -8.19 3.30 -2.73
CA LEU A 55 -8.79 3.03 -4.03
C LEU A 55 -10.30 2.88 -3.88
N ALA A 56 -11.05 3.41 -4.84
CA ALA A 56 -12.51 3.28 -4.85
C ALA A 56 -13.01 1.82 -4.89
N LYS A 57 -12.18 0.90 -5.41
CA LYS A 57 -12.45 -0.54 -5.51
C LYS A 57 -11.15 -1.33 -5.37
N PRO A 58 -11.20 -2.59 -4.87
CA PRO A 58 -10.03 -3.46 -4.86
C PRO A 58 -9.54 -3.74 -6.29
N MET A 59 -8.22 -3.78 -6.46
CA MET A 59 -7.54 -3.98 -7.74
C MET A 59 -6.59 -5.17 -7.63
N PHE A 60 -6.49 -5.98 -8.69
CA PHE A 60 -5.50 -7.04 -8.74
C PHE A 60 -4.09 -6.47 -8.86
N HIS A 61 -3.19 -6.96 -8.02
CA HIS A 61 -1.77 -6.65 -8.14
C HIS A 61 -1.16 -7.48 -9.28
N ILE A 62 -0.64 -6.82 -10.33
CA ILE A 62 -0.13 -7.48 -11.53
C ILE A 62 0.98 -8.51 -11.23
N GLY A 63 1.83 -8.24 -10.22
CA GLY A 63 2.88 -9.17 -9.80
C GLY A 63 2.36 -10.47 -9.17
N PHE A 64 1.13 -10.48 -8.67
CA PHE A 64 0.53 -11.64 -7.99
C PHE A 64 -0.60 -12.29 -8.79
N ILE A 65 -0.90 -11.82 -10.02
CA ILE A 65 -2.04 -12.32 -10.79
C ILE A 65 -1.98 -13.83 -11.04
N LYS A 66 -0.77 -14.37 -11.28
CA LYS A 66 -0.55 -15.82 -11.46
C LYS A 66 -0.83 -16.59 -10.17
N THR A 67 -0.34 -16.09 -9.03
CA THR A 67 -0.56 -16.70 -7.72
C THR A 67 -2.03 -16.67 -7.33
N VAL A 68 -2.70 -15.54 -7.54
CA VAL A 68 -4.14 -15.40 -7.30
C VAL A 68 -4.92 -16.41 -8.14
N LEU A 69 -4.59 -16.54 -9.43
CA LEU A 69 -5.24 -17.52 -10.29
C LEU A 69 -5.01 -18.97 -9.82
N SER A 70 -3.79 -19.31 -9.38
CA SER A 70 -3.50 -20.62 -8.79
C SER A 70 -4.33 -20.88 -7.54
N ILE A 71 -4.43 -19.91 -6.63
CA ILE A 71 -5.24 -20.04 -5.40
C ILE A 71 -6.72 -20.20 -5.76
N MET A 72 -7.24 -19.40 -6.71
CA MET A 72 -8.64 -19.47 -7.15
C MET A 72 -8.99 -20.83 -7.78
N ARG A 73 -8.02 -21.57 -8.34
CA ARG A 73 -8.23 -22.93 -8.85
C ARG A 73 -8.28 -23.99 -7.74
N CYS A 74 -7.75 -23.69 -6.56
CA CYS A 74 -7.73 -24.59 -5.41
C CYS A 74 -8.91 -24.38 -4.46
N VAL A 75 -9.81 -23.44 -4.72
CA VAL A 75 -10.97 -23.15 -3.87
C VAL A 75 -12.27 -23.27 -4.64
N CYS A 76 -13.32 -23.75 -3.97
CA CYS A 76 -14.65 -23.79 -4.53
C CYS A 76 -15.24 -22.37 -4.64
N PHE A 77 -15.71 -21.98 -5.83
CA PHE A 77 -16.30 -20.65 -6.07
C PHE A 77 -17.61 -20.38 -5.31
N ASN A 78 -18.28 -21.42 -4.80
CA ASN A 78 -19.56 -21.28 -4.11
C ASN A 78 -19.43 -21.23 -2.58
N CYS A 79 -18.57 -22.08 -1.99
CA CYS A 79 -18.43 -22.20 -0.54
C CYS A 79 -17.06 -21.78 0.01
N SER A 80 -16.13 -21.37 -0.87
CA SER A 80 -14.78 -20.93 -0.54
C SER A 80 -13.92 -21.96 0.21
N LYS A 81 -14.37 -23.22 0.29
CA LYS A 81 -13.57 -24.34 0.83
C LYS A 81 -12.47 -24.73 -0.15
N ILE A 82 -11.37 -25.23 0.39
CA ILE A 82 -10.29 -25.81 -0.40
C ILE A 82 -10.81 -27.08 -1.09
N LEU A 83 -10.47 -27.21 -2.38
CA LEU A 83 -10.69 -28.42 -3.17
C LEU A 83 -9.52 -29.36 -2.91
N ALA A 84 -9.62 -30.16 -1.85
CA ALA A 84 -8.67 -31.19 -1.50
C ALA A 84 -9.44 -32.46 -1.11
N ASP A 85 -8.89 -33.61 -1.45
CA ASP A 85 -9.44 -34.89 -1.02
C ASP A 85 -9.09 -35.10 0.46
N GLU A 86 -10.10 -35.43 1.28
CA GLU A 86 -9.93 -35.59 2.73
C GLU A 86 -9.07 -36.81 3.10
N ASP A 87 -8.92 -37.76 2.17
CA ASP A 87 -8.14 -38.99 2.30
C ASP A 87 -6.69 -38.87 1.81
N ASP A 88 -6.31 -37.74 1.20
CA ASP A 88 -4.91 -37.48 0.85
C ASP A 88 -4.15 -37.14 2.14
N GLU A 89 -3.47 -38.13 2.73
CA GLU A 89 -2.43 -37.88 3.73
C GLU A 89 -1.38 -36.96 3.09
N VAL A 90 -1.46 -35.67 3.40
CA VAL A 90 -0.48 -34.66 2.96
C VAL A 90 0.85 -35.03 3.61
N SER A 91 1.62 -35.87 2.93
CA SER A 91 3.03 -36.07 3.20
C SER A 91 3.73 -34.76 2.85
N PHE A 92 3.74 -33.81 3.80
CA PHE A 92 4.57 -32.63 3.69
C PHE A 92 6.01 -33.11 3.41
N PRO A 93 6.64 -32.69 2.31
CA PRO A 93 8.00 -33.12 1.95
C PRO A 93 9.08 -32.50 2.85
N PHE A 94 8.74 -32.13 4.10
CA PHE A 94 9.64 -31.65 5.14
C PHE A 94 9.94 -32.76 6.16
N LYS A 95 10.26 -33.97 5.67
CA LYS A 95 11.10 -34.92 6.40
C LYS A 95 12.51 -34.88 5.80
#